data_AF-A0A2P9BDW1-F1
#
_entry.id   AF-A0A2P9BDW1-F1
#
_cell.length_a   1.000
_cell.length_b   1.000
_cell.length_c   1.000
_cell.angle_alpha   90.00
_cell.angle_beta   90.00
_cell.angle_gamma   90.00
#
_symmetry.space_group_name_H-M   'P 1'
#
loop_
_entity.id
_entity.type
_entity.pdbx_description
1 polymer ?
#
loop_
_entity_poly.entity_id
_entity_poly.type
_entity_poly.pdbx_seq_one_letter_code
_entity_poly.pdbx_strand_id
1 'polypeptide(L)'
;MLTVILKILVVSLLIWKLSYSNDTRQLDSFSSIQKNFLSYDMLIIRNERILSEQHDENDWRNEFSVVINLKNIPEEQQLGEQQEPEYIYELNDLCKRASEYWKNAISDMEEEYKELTKYMDQNWTKDMWNREWVKYLRRVYGHILSDINDPSLTLVDKEYIVNIWITWTRKDFRFFLEYTKESWEDQDEIPN
;
A
#
# COMPACT_ATOMS: atom_id res chain seq x y z
N MET A 1 21.25 38.99 22.60
CA MET A 1 20.10 38.75 23.50
C MET A 1 18.85 39.47 23.00
N LEU A 2 18.85 40.80 22.86
CA LEU A 2 17.68 41.59 22.42
C LEU A 2 17.13 41.18 21.03
N THR A 3 18.02 40.86 20.08
CA THR A 3 17.66 40.47 18.70
C THR A 3 17.02 39.08 18.59
N VAL A 4 17.31 38.18 19.53
CA VAL A 4 16.72 36.83 19.56
C VAL A 4 15.31 36.91 20.15
N ILE A 5 15.13 37.70 21.21
CA ILE A 5 13.84 37.95 21.83
C ILE A 5 12.88 38.62 20.83
N LEU A 6 13.36 39.59 20.04
CA LEU A 6 12.57 40.23 18.99
C LEU A 6 12.12 39.23 17.91
N LYS A 7 12.99 38.30 17.49
CA LYS A 7 12.64 37.27 16.51
C LYS A 7 11.59 36.29 17.06
N ILE A 8 11.71 35.90 18.32
CA ILE A 8 10.73 35.02 18.98
C ILE A 8 9.36 35.71 19.07
N LEU A 9 9.32 37.01 19.39
CA LEU A 9 8.09 37.81 19.42
C LEU A 9 7.44 37.94 18.03
N VAL A 10 8.22 38.12 16.97
CA VAL A 10 7.70 38.18 15.60
C VAL A 10 7.13 36.83 15.16
N VAL A 11 7.81 35.73 15.46
CA VAL A 11 7.33 34.37 15.11
C VAL A 11 6.06 34.03 15.87
N SER A 12 5.96 34.39 17.15
CA SER A 12 4.74 34.16 17.94
C SER A 12 3.56 35.04 17.49
N LEU A 13 3.78 36.28 17.06
CA LEU A 13 2.76 37.12 16.43
C LEU A 13 2.29 36.58 15.08
N LEU A 14 3.18 35.98 14.28
CA LEU A 14 2.83 35.35 13.01
C LEU A 14 1.99 34.09 13.20
N ILE A 15 2.34 33.24 14.18
CA ILE A 15 1.56 32.05 14.55
C ILE A 15 0.17 32.45 15.06
N TRP A 16 0.09 33.51 15.88
CA TRP A 16 -1.19 33.99 16.39
C TRP A 16 -2.08 34.56 15.28
N LYS A 17 -1.51 35.29 14.30
CA LYS A 17 -2.26 35.80 13.14
C LYS A 17 -2.76 34.69 12.21
N LEU A 18 -1.97 33.62 12.03
CA LEU A 18 -2.38 32.42 11.28
C LEU A 18 -3.51 31.67 11.99
N SER A 19 -3.48 31.63 13.33
CA SER A 19 -4.47 30.91 14.12
C SER A 19 -5.81 31.64 14.28
N TYR A 20 -5.85 32.96 14.08
CA TYR A 20 -7.05 33.80 14.26
C TYR A 20 -7.66 34.35 12.96
N SER A 21 -7.10 34.01 11.79
CA SER A 21 -7.57 34.50 10.48
C SER A 21 -8.61 33.60 9.81
N ASN A 22 -9.18 32.63 10.53
CA ASN A 22 -10.37 31.89 10.08
C ASN A 22 -11.58 32.38 10.86
N ASP A 23 -11.96 33.64 10.66
CA ASP A 23 -13.35 34.02 10.87
C ASP A 23 -13.75 35.17 9.95
N THR A 24 -14.99 35.07 9.48
CA THR A 24 -15.77 35.95 8.62
C THR A 24 -15.63 35.77 7.10
N ARG A 25 -16.56 35.01 6.52
CA ARG A 25 -17.51 35.52 5.51
C ARG A 25 -18.77 34.64 5.40
N GLN A 26 -19.91 35.31 5.51
CA GLN A 26 -21.29 34.81 5.40
C GLN A 26 -21.72 34.53 3.94
N LEU A 27 -22.77 33.67 3.82
CA LEU A 27 -23.89 33.59 2.83
C LEU A 27 -23.51 33.58 1.32
N ASP A 28 -24.11 32.83 0.39
CA ASP A 28 -25.47 32.30 0.22
C ASP A 28 -25.50 31.25 -0.91
N SER A 29 -26.46 30.32 -0.80
CA SER A 29 -27.24 29.55 -1.81
C SER A 29 -26.75 29.14 -3.21
N PHE A 30 -27.28 27.97 -3.63
CA PHE A 30 -27.36 27.31 -4.96
C PHE A 30 -26.12 26.49 -5.38
N SER A 31 -26.23 25.29 -5.96
CA SER A 31 -27.36 24.65 -6.65
C SER A 31 -27.29 23.12 -6.56
N SER A 32 -28.47 22.51 -6.48
CA SER A 32 -28.70 21.11 -6.78
C SER A 32 -28.49 20.84 -8.27
N ILE A 33 -27.33 20.34 -8.70
CA ILE A 33 -27.17 19.64 -9.98
C ILE A 33 -26.03 18.63 -9.86
N GLN A 34 -26.26 17.45 -10.46
CA GLN A 34 -25.31 16.36 -10.73
C GLN A 34 -25.12 15.25 -9.68
N LYS A 35 -26.24 14.70 -9.19
CA LYS A 35 -26.28 13.37 -8.52
C LYS A 35 -26.18 12.15 -9.47
N ASN A 36 -25.85 12.29 -10.75
CA ASN A 36 -26.06 11.21 -11.74
C ASN A 36 -24.90 10.93 -12.73
N PHE A 37 -23.63 11.18 -12.38
CA PHE A 37 -22.50 10.85 -13.29
C PHE A 37 -21.31 10.12 -12.67
N LEU A 38 -21.49 9.50 -11.49
CA LEU A 38 -20.57 8.45 -11.05
C LEU A 38 -20.85 7.20 -11.90
N SER A 39 -20.20 7.14 -13.05
CA SER A 39 -20.22 5.98 -13.95
C SER A 39 -19.96 4.72 -13.14
N TYR A 40 -20.66 3.64 -13.49
CA TYR A 40 -20.51 2.32 -12.88
C TYR A 40 -19.05 1.83 -12.88
N ASP A 41 -18.22 2.35 -13.80
CA ASP A 41 -16.77 2.10 -13.87
C ASP A 41 -15.96 2.79 -12.76
N MET A 42 -16.47 3.90 -12.19
CA MET A 42 -15.86 4.66 -11.11
C MET A 42 -16.13 4.05 -9.72
N LEU A 43 -17.12 3.14 -9.65
CA LEU A 43 -17.56 2.41 -8.46
C LEU A 43 -17.08 0.95 -8.44
N ILE A 44 -15.89 0.64 -8.95
CA ILE A 44 -15.14 -0.51 -8.38
C ILE A 44 -14.53 -0.11 -7.02
N ILE A 45 -15.27 0.69 -6.25
CA ILE A 45 -15.17 0.73 -4.80
C ILE A 45 -15.92 -0.53 -4.38
N ARG A 46 -15.17 -1.60 -4.11
CA ARG A 46 -15.74 -2.89 -3.71
C ARG A 46 -16.38 -2.71 -2.34
N ASN A 47 -17.63 -2.26 -2.33
CA ASN A 47 -18.47 -2.26 -1.14
C ASN A 47 -18.42 -3.67 -0.53
N GLU A 48 -18.00 -3.70 0.73
CA GLU A 48 -17.88 -4.83 1.65
C GLU A 48 -18.62 -6.10 1.16
N ARG A 49 -17.92 -7.00 0.46
CA ARG A 49 -18.03 -8.38 0.89
C ARG A 49 -17.21 -8.43 2.16
N ILE A 50 -17.93 -8.41 3.28
CA ILE A 50 -17.42 -8.83 4.57
C ILE A 50 -16.63 -10.12 4.30
N LEU A 51 -15.30 -10.00 4.26
CA LEU A 51 -14.39 -11.13 4.18
C LEU A 51 -14.54 -11.81 5.54
N SER A 52 -15.49 -12.74 5.63
CA SER A 52 -15.33 -13.83 6.56
C SER A 52 -13.92 -14.35 6.34
N GLU A 53 -13.12 -14.34 7.42
CA GLU A 53 -11.74 -14.79 7.50
C GLU A 53 -11.59 -16.20 6.91
N GLN A 54 -11.51 -16.26 5.60
CA GLN A 54 -11.09 -17.43 4.85
C GLN A 54 -9.94 -16.89 4.03
N HIS A 55 -8.75 -16.88 4.65
CA HIS A 55 -7.50 -16.54 3.99
C HIS A 55 -7.43 -17.40 2.72
N ASP A 56 -7.66 -16.79 1.56
CA ASP A 56 -7.34 -17.45 0.31
C ASP A 56 -5.82 -17.55 0.29
N GLU A 57 -5.31 -18.78 0.15
CA GLU A 57 -3.87 -19.02 0.14
C GLU A 57 -3.16 -18.19 -0.94
N ASN A 58 -3.88 -17.70 -1.95
CA ASN A 58 -3.36 -16.90 -3.05
C ASN A 58 -3.73 -15.42 -2.98
N ASP A 59 -4.23 -14.90 -1.85
CA ASP A 59 -4.62 -13.50 -1.71
C ASP A 59 -3.51 -12.51 -2.11
N TRP A 60 -2.26 -12.89 -1.86
CA TRP A 60 -1.08 -12.10 -2.20
C TRP A 60 -0.82 -11.97 -3.71
N ARG A 61 -1.53 -12.71 -4.55
CA ARG A 61 -1.50 -12.56 -6.03
C ARG A 61 -2.61 -11.65 -6.56
N ASN A 62 -3.54 -11.26 -5.70
CA ASN A 62 -4.65 -10.40 -6.10
C ASN A 62 -4.17 -8.99 -6.41
N GLU A 63 -5.00 -8.24 -7.12
CA GLU A 63 -4.76 -6.82 -7.37
C GLU A 63 -4.97 -6.03 -6.08
N PHE A 64 -4.13 -5.02 -5.87
CA PHE A 64 -4.38 -4.03 -4.85
C PHE A 64 -5.64 -3.26 -5.22
N SER A 65 -6.51 -3.03 -4.22
CA SER A 65 -7.75 -2.30 -4.41
C SER A 65 -8.04 -1.43 -3.20
N VAL A 66 -8.76 -0.34 -3.45
CA VAL A 66 -9.20 0.58 -2.41
C VAL A 66 -10.43 -0.01 -1.72
N VAL A 67 -10.36 -0.13 -0.41
CA VAL A 67 -11.48 -0.47 0.48
C VAL A 67 -11.91 0.82 1.17
N ILE A 68 -12.83 1.55 0.53
CA ILE A 68 -13.40 2.75 1.15
C ILE A 68 -14.44 2.31 2.19
N ASN A 69 -14.09 2.35 3.47
CA ASN A 69 -15.06 2.14 4.54
C ASN A 69 -15.83 3.44 4.82
N LEU A 70 -16.90 3.67 4.06
CA LEU A 70 -17.76 4.85 4.17
C LEU A 70 -18.46 5.00 5.53
N LYS A 71 -18.43 3.98 6.42
CA LYS A 71 -19.19 3.98 7.68
C LYS A 71 -18.41 4.48 8.90
N ASN A 72 -17.09 4.60 8.82
CA ASN A 72 -16.23 4.85 10.00
C ASN A 72 -15.40 6.13 9.92
N ILE A 73 -15.67 7.04 8.99
CA ILE A 73 -14.96 8.33 8.93
C ILE A 73 -15.60 9.27 9.98
N PRO A 74 -14.90 9.69 11.04
CA PRO A 74 -15.42 10.66 11.99
C PRO A 74 -15.79 11.96 11.25
N GLU A 75 -16.96 12.55 11.54
CA GLU A 75 -17.45 13.76 10.87
C GLU A 75 -16.50 14.97 10.96
N GLU A 76 -15.51 14.93 11.86
CA GLU A 76 -14.45 15.95 12.02
C GLU A 76 -13.22 15.73 11.12
N GLN A 77 -13.04 14.54 10.52
CA GLN A 77 -12.04 14.26 9.48
C GLN A 77 -12.68 14.34 8.08
N GLN A 78 -13.36 15.45 7.80
CA GLN A 78 -13.86 15.71 6.44
C GLN A 78 -12.68 15.87 5.50
N LEU A 79 -12.39 14.72 4.89
CA LEU A 79 -11.43 14.36 3.88
C LEU A 79 -11.71 15.15 2.58
N GLY A 80 -11.57 16.48 2.63
CA GLY A 80 -12.00 17.36 1.55
C GLY A 80 -11.42 16.99 0.19
N GLU A 81 -10.15 16.60 0.13
CA GLU A 81 -9.46 16.23 -1.11
C GLU A 81 -9.60 14.74 -1.48
N GLN A 82 -9.69 13.82 -0.51
CA GLN A 82 -9.68 12.38 -0.81
C GLN A 82 -11.05 11.82 -1.24
N GLN A 83 -12.10 12.65 -1.21
CA GLN A 83 -13.41 12.33 -1.81
C GLN A 83 -13.58 12.97 -3.18
N GLU A 84 -12.61 13.76 -3.65
CA GLU A 84 -12.65 14.35 -4.99
C GLU A 84 -12.52 13.27 -6.07
N PRO A 85 -13.31 13.35 -7.15
CA PRO A 85 -13.24 12.43 -8.28
C PRO A 85 -11.82 12.24 -8.84
N GLU A 86 -11.02 13.29 -8.84
CA GLU A 86 -9.63 13.29 -9.31
C GLU A 86 -8.73 12.43 -8.41
N TYR A 87 -8.80 12.62 -7.08
CA TYR A 87 -8.05 11.78 -6.15
C TYR A 87 -8.41 10.30 -6.26
N ILE A 88 -9.71 9.98 -6.40
CA ILE A 88 -10.17 8.58 -6.56
C ILE A 88 -9.61 7.98 -7.86
N TYR A 89 -9.57 8.76 -8.95
CA TYR A 89 -8.98 8.32 -10.21
C TYR A 89 -7.48 8.02 -10.05
N GLU A 90 -6.74 8.96 -9.46
CA GLU A 90 -5.30 8.82 -9.26
C GLU A 90 -4.95 7.66 -8.31
N LEU A 91 -5.73 7.46 -7.26
CA LEU A 91 -5.57 6.34 -6.33
C LEU A 91 -5.84 5.00 -7.02
N ASN A 92 -6.88 4.91 -7.86
CA ASN A 92 -7.14 3.71 -8.64
C ASN A 92 -6.01 3.43 -9.64
N ASP A 93 -5.47 4.46 -10.29
CA ASP A 93 -4.32 4.30 -11.18
C ASP A 93 -3.08 3.83 -10.41
N LEU A 94 -2.83 4.36 -9.20
CA LEU A 94 -1.78 3.88 -8.31
C LEU A 94 -1.98 2.39 -7.96
N CYS A 95 -3.19 1.97 -7.58
CA CYS A 95 -3.49 0.57 -7.30
C CYS A 95 -3.19 -0.34 -8.51
N LYS A 96 -3.54 0.11 -9.71
CA LYS A 96 -3.25 -0.62 -10.95
C LYS A 96 -1.75 -0.74 -11.20
N ARG A 97 -1.00 0.37 -11.16
CA ARG A 97 0.46 0.37 -11.33
C ARG A 97 1.16 -0.49 -10.28
N ALA A 98 0.75 -0.36 -9.02
CA ALA A 98 1.25 -1.16 -7.91
C ALA A 98 1.03 -2.67 -8.15
N SER A 99 -0.16 -3.03 -8.64
CA SER A 99 -0.51 -4.43 -8.94
C SER A 99 0.34 -4.98 -10.09
N GLU A 100 0.54 -4.20 -11.14
CA GLU A 100 1.40 -4.57 -12.27
C GLU A 100 2.85 -4.77 -11.80
N TYR A 101 3.40 -3.83 -11.03
CA TYR A 101 4.77 -3.94 -10.51
C TYR A 101 4.96 -5.13 -9.57
N TRP A 102 3.99 -5.40 -8.71
CA TRP A 102 4.01 -6.54 -7.80
C TRP A 102 3.94 -7.87 -8.56
N LYS A 103 3.00 -8.01 -9.51
CA LYS A 103 2.88 -9.21 -10.36
C LYS A 103 4.15 -9.46 -11.17
N ASN A 104 4.71 -8.42 -11.77
CA ASN A 104 5.97 -8.53 -12.52
C ASN A 104 7.12 -8.95 -11.61
N ALA A 105 7.27 -8.31 -10.44
CA ALA A 105 8.28 -8.71 -9.46
C ALA A 105 8.16 -10.19 -9.08
N ILE A 106 6.96 -10.66 -8.76
CA ILE A 106 6.71 -12.07 -8.42
C ILE A 106 7.07 -13.00 -9.58
N SER A 107 6.65 -12.65 -10.80
CA SER A 107 6.95 -13.46 -11.98
C SER A 107 8.44 -13.60 -12.20
N ASP A 108 9.19 -12.50 -12.11
CA ASP A 108 10.66 -12.50 -12.22
C ASP A 108 11.28 -13.42 -11.14
N MET A 109 10.84 -13.27 -9.89
CA MET A 109 11.33 -14.08 -8.77
C MET A 109 10.99 -15.58 -8.93
N GLU A 110 9.81 -15.91 -9.43
CA GLU A 110 9.44 -17.31 -9.71
C GLU A 110 10.29 -17.95 -10.80
N GLU A 111 10.61 -17.21 -11.87
CA GLU A 111 11.48 -17.69 -12.94
C GLU A 111 12.88 -17.97 -12.41
N GLU A 112 13.44 -17.01 -11.66
CA GLU A 112 14.77 -17.17 -11.06
C GLU A 112 14.84 -18.32 -10.07
N TYR A 113 13.81 -18.50 -9.23
CA TYR A 113 13.74 -19.62 -8.30
C TYR A 113 13.67 -20.96 -9.02
N LYS A 114 12.87 -21.07 -10.09
CA LYS A 114 12.80 -22.27 -10.93
C LYS A 114 14.15 -22.61 -11.53
N GLU A 115 14.88 -21.61 -12.03
CA GLU A 115 16.22 -21.82 -12.60
C GLU A 115 17.25 -22.26 -11.55
N LEU A 116 17.23 -21.66 -10.35
CA LEU A 116 18.09 -22.08 -9.23
C LEU A 116 17.83 -23.54 -8.84
N THR A 117 16.56 -23.92 -8.79
CA THR A 117 16.10 -25.19 -8.19
C THR A 117 15.85 -26.32 -9.18
N LYS A 118 16.17 -26.12 -10.47
CA LYS A 118 15.83 -27.07 -11.55
C LYS A 118 16.40 -28.49 -11.40
N TYR A 119 17.44 -28.67 -10.59
CA TYR A 119 18.07 -29.97 -10.32
C TYR A 119 17.85 -30.46 -8.88
N MET A 120 17.09 -29.73 -8.06
CA MET A 120 16.75 -30.09 -6.68
C MET A 120 15.45 -30.90 -6.64
N ASP A 121 15.18 -31.55 -5.51
CA ASP A 121 13.92 -32.27 -5.30
C ASP A 121 12.70 -31.35 -5.42
N GLN A 122 11.72 -31.75 -6.24
CA GLN A 122 10.57 -30.92 -6.56
C GLN A 122 9.61 -30.71 -5.38
N ASN A 123 9.51 -31.69 -4.48
CA ASN A 123 8.64 -31.54 -3.30
C ASN A 123 9.30 -30.60 -2.29
N TRP A 124 10.60 -30.76 -2.04
CA TRP A 124 11.37 -29.91 -1.16
C TRP A 124 11.37 -28.45 -1.62
N THR A 125 11.61 -28.22 -2.91
CA THR A 125 11.66 -26.85 -3.47
C THR A 125 10.29 -26.16 -3.40
N LYS A 126 9.21 -26.91 -3.66
CA LYS A 126 7.84 -26.42 -3.49
C LYS A 126 7.55 -26.08 -2.02
N ASP A 127 7.98 -26.92 -1.09
CA ASP A 127 7.77 -26.70 0.33
C ASP A 127 8.57 -25.51 0.86
N MET A 128 9.83 -25.36 0.44
CA MET A 128 10.67 -24.21 0.78
C MET A 128 10.06 -22.89 0.28
N TRP A 129 9.64 -22.87 -0.98
CA TRP A 129 8.96 -21.70 -1.56
C TRP A 129 7.69 -21.33 -0.79
N ASN A 130 6.82 -22.31 -0.51
CA ASN A 130 5.53 -22.03 0.14
C ASN A 130 5.69 -21.65 1.63
N ARG A 131 6.58 -22.35 2.35
CA ARG A 131 6.75 -22.17 3.80
C ARG A 131 7.43 -20.86 4.13
N GLU A 132 8.47 -20.49 3.37
CA GLU A 132 9.28 -19.30 3.64
C GLU A 132 8.85 -18.13 2.76
N TRP A 133 8.92 -18.29 1.44
CA TRP A 133 8.79 -17.17 0.52
C TRP A 133 7.34 -16.70 0.35
N VAL A 134 6.39 -17.60 0.09
CA VAL A 134 4.96 -17.22 -0.01
C VAL A 134 4.46 -16.62 1.31
N LYS A 135 4.91 -17.16 2.45
CA LYS A 135 4.61 -16.58 3.76
C LYS A 135 5.12 -15.15 3.92
N TYR A 136 6.33 -14.86 3.42
CA TYR A 136 6.87 -13.51 3.36
C TYR A 136 6.04 -12.61 2.43
N LEU A 137 5.75 -13.05 1.20
CA LEU A 137 4.99 -12.27 0.21
C LEU A 137 3.58 -11.91 0.71
N ARG A 138 2.90 -12.82 1.41
CA ARG A 138 1.60 -12.54 2.05
C ARG A 138 1.67 -11.38 3.05
N ARG A 139 2.74 -11.30 3.85
CA ARG A 139 2.92 -10.22 4.81
C ARG A 139 3.17 -8.89 4.12
N VAL A 140 4.08 -8.87 3.14
CA VAL A 140 4.37 -7.65 2.37
C VAL A 140 3.14 -7.16 1.63
N TYR A 141 2.41 -8.05 0.96
CA TYR A 141 1.16 -7.70 0.29
C TYR A 141 0.15 -7.07 1.26
N GLY A 142 -0.02 -7.66 2.45
CA GLY A 142 -0.87 -7.11 3.50
C GLY A 142 -0.44 -5.71 3.96
N HIS A 143 0.85 -5.47 4.12
CA HIS A 143 1.39 -4.14 4.47
C HIS A 143 1.12 -3.12 3.37
N ILE A 144 1.46 -3.43 2.11
CA ILE A 144 1.20 -2.54 0.98
C ILE A 144 -0.29 -2.21 0.89
N LEU A 145 -1.16 -3.22 1.00
CA LEU A 145 -2.61 -3.02 0.93
C LEU A 145 -3.10 -2.14 2.08
N SER A 146 -2.57 -2.33 3.29
CA SER A 146 -2.88 -1.47 4.44
C SER A 146 -2.46 -0.02 4.19
N ASP A 147 -1.24 0.22 3.73
CA ASP A 147 -0.70 1.57 3.48
C ASP A 147 -1.46 2.28 2.35
N ILE A 148 -1.82 1.55 1.27
CA ILE A 148 -2.69 2.07 0.20
C ILE A 148 -4.05 2.51 0.75
N ASN A 149 -4.59 1.83 1.77
CA ASN A 149 -5.89 2.12 2.34
C ASN A 149 -5.86 3.06 3.55
N ASP A 150 -4.67 3.50 4.01
CA ASP A 150 -4.55 4.40 5.15
C ASP A 150 -4.99 5.84 4.79
N PRO A 151 -6.11 6.36 5.33
CA PRO A 151 -6.58 7.70 4.99
C PRO A 151 -5.61 8.81 5.43
N SER A 152 -4.72 8.56 6.39
CA SER A 152 -3.77 9.56 6.88
C SER A 152 -2.59 9.82 5.93
N LEU A 153 -2.39 8.95 4.93
CA LEU A 153 -1.31 9.07 3.95
C LEU A 153 -1.76 9.82 2.71
N THR A 154 -0.89 10.71 2.21
CA THR A 154 -1.10 11.35 0.91
C THR A 154 -0.90 10.33 -0.23
N LEU A 155 -1.38 10.65 -1.43
CA LEU A 155 -1.16 9.80 -2.60
C LEU A 155 0.35 9.61 -2.89
N VAL A 156 1.14 10.67 -2.71
CA VAL A 156 2.60 10.65 -2.90
C VAL A 156 3.26 9.71 -1.89
N ASP A 157 2.83 9.75 -0.61
CA ASP A 157 3.36 8.86 0.42
C ASP A 157 3.03 7.39 0.11
N LYS A 158 1.80 7.11 -0.33
CA LYS A 158 1.38 5.76 -0.73
C LYS A 158 2.23 5.23 -1.87
N GLU A 159 2.44 6.02 -2.92
CA GLU A 159 3.27 5.63 -4.06
C GLU A 159 4.73 5.37 -3.63
N TYR A 160 5.28 6.23 -2.77
CA TYR A 160 6.62 6.05 -2.23
C TYR A 160 6.76 4.74 -1.44
N ILE A 161 5.81 4.45 -0.55
CA ILE A 161 5.80 3.25 0.29
C ILE A 161 5.67 1.98 -0.55
N VAL A 162 4.75 1.95 -1.52
CA VAL A 162 4.60 0.84 -2.48
C VAL A 162 5.94 0.54 -3.15
N ASN A 163 6.60 1.57 -3.68
CA ASN A 163 7.87 1.41 -4.39
C ASN A 163 8.98 0.89 -3.48
N ILE A 164 9.05 1.32 -2.22
CA ILE A 164 10.00 0.80 -1.23
C ILE A 164 9.76 -0.68 -0.97
N TRP A 165 8.52 -1.07 -0.64
CA TRP A 165 8.21 -2.46 -0.29
C TRP A 165 8.54 -3.42 -1.43
N ILE A 166 8.18 -3.05 -2.67
CA ILE A 166 8.50 -3.86 -3.85
C ILE A 166 10.02 -3.94 -4.08
N THR A 167 10.74 -2.83 -3.89
CA THR A 167 12.20 -2.79 -4.03
C THR A 167 12.89 -3.68 -2.99
N TRP A 168 12.46 -3.61 -1.74
CA TRP A 168 13.02 -4.42 -0.66
C TRP A 168 12.68 -5.89 -0.82
N THR A 169 11.46 -6.22 -1.25
CA THR A 169 11.08 -7.60 -1.57
C THR A 169 12.04 -8.24 -2.57
N ARG A 170 12.41 -7.51 -3.63
CA ARG A 170 13.40 -8.01 -4.61
C ARG A 170 14.80 -8.21 -4.01
N LYS A 171 15.20 -7.40 -3.04
CA LYS A 171 16.48 -7.56 -2.33
C LYS A 171 16.44 -8.76 -1.38
N ASP A 172 15.37 -8.86 -0.60
CA ASP A 172 15.14 -9.96 0.33
C ASP A 172 15.07 -11.30 -0.41
N PHE A 173 14.58 -11.29 -1.66
CA PHE A 173 14.58 -12.46 -2.51
C PHE A 173 15.99 -13.00 -2.81
N ARG A 174 16.99 -12.12 -2.96
CA ARG A 174 18.38 -12.55 -3.17
C ARG A 174 18.91 -13.33 -1.98
N PHE A 175 18.65 -12.84 -0.78
CA PHE A 175 19.00 -13.55 0.45
C PHE A 175 18.22 -14.87 0.58
N PHE A 176 16.95 -14.89 0.17
CA PHE A 176 16.16 -16.13 0.14
C PHE A 176 16.74 -17.18 -0.83
N LEU A 177 17.23 -16.78 -2.00
CA LEU A 177 17.90 -17.70 -2.94
C LEU A 177 19.18 -18.28 -2.36
N GLU A 178 20.01 -17.45 -1.73
CA GLU A 178 21.23 -17.88 -1.03
C GLU A 178 20.89 -18.88 0.09
N TYR A 179 19.95 -18.52 0.96
CA TYR A 179 19.45 -19.37 2.03
C TYR A 179 18.87 -20.70 1.53
N THR A 180 18.14 -20.68 0.42
CA THR A 180 17.59 -21.90 -0.20
C THR A 180 18.71 -22.82 -0.65
N LYS A 181 19.73 -22.28 -1.29
CA LYS A 181 20.86 -23.05 -1.79
C LYS A 181 21.63 -23.69 -0.62
N GLU A 182 21.97 -22.91 0.40
CA GLU A 182 22.66 -23.40 1.60
C GLU A 182 21.84 -24.50 2.29
N SER A 183 20.54 -24.26 2.47
CA SER A 183 19.63 -25.24 3.09
C SER A 183 19.53 -26.55 2.32
N TRP A 184 19.72 -26.54 0.99
CA TRP A 184 19.74 -27.75 0.17
C TRP A 184 21.07 -28.49 0.31
N GLU A 185 22.19 -27.78 0.21
CA GLU A 185 23.54 -28.36 0.34
C GLU A 185 23.73 -29.05 1.70
N ASP A 186 23.20 -28.46 2.79
CA ASP A 186 23.21 -29.06 4.12
C ASP A 186 22.42 -30.38 4.22
N GLN A 187 21.42 -30.61 3.37
CA GLN A 187 20.69 -31.89 3.35
C GLN A 187 21.51 -33.02 2.73
N ASP A 188 22.30 -32.71 1.71
CA ASP A 188 23.16 -33.67 1.02
C ASP A 188 24.34 -34.14 1.91
N GLU A 189 24.71 -33.34 2.92
CA GLU A 189 25.80 -33.66 3.86
C GLU A 189 25.38 -34.53 5.05
N ILE A 190 24.09 -34.76 5.30
CA ILE A 190 23.62 -35.64 6.40
C ILE A 190 23.68 -37.10 5.91
N PRO A 191 24.60 -37.94 6.43
CA PRO A 191 24.67 -39.34 6.01
C PRO A 191 23.45 -40.10 6.54
N ASN A 192 22.82 -40.89 5.67
CA ASN A 192 21.81 -41.90 6.05
C ASN A 192 22.37 -42.95 7.02
#